data_AF-A0A2E1ZC24-F1
#
_entry.id   AF-A0A2E1ZC24-F1
#
_cell.length_a   1.000
_cell.length_b   1.000
_cell.length_c   1.000
_cell.angle_alpha   90.00
_cell.angle_beta   90.00
_cell.angle_gamma   90.00
#
_symmetry.space_group_name_H-M   'P 1'
#
loop_
_entity.id
_entity.type
_entity.pdbx_description
1 polymer ?
#
loop_
_entity_poly.entity_id
_entity_poly.type
_entity_poly.pdbx_seq_one_letter_code
_entity_poly.pdbx_strand_id
1 'polypeptide(L)'
;MKIQFGTEGWRALIDQDFNLGNVQICAQATADLIKAGNTTDSPKIIVGYDTRLKSDLFATAVAEVFAGNNIHVLLTNGPVPTPVVSHAVWSNSVDAGVVITASHNPPQYNGYKLKMGDGSSASTETVQKLETHIRRLEKNPSIKKLHLIDAITSGLVEKTDLESRYIKHLRQLLDLDHIGSAGIKIIHDPMYGSGIGYFSKLFSGQATQVKQIHSIKDHHFPGIEQPEPVENNLTVLSNTVKSNKYDIGIANDGDADRVGILDENGKFVTALETFALICLYQLEVLNKRGPIIRSLTQTSMVDQLGQIYGVPVIETKVGFKHIAPLIKNHNALVAGEESGGFTIDGHMPDRDGILCGLVILDMMVKTGKSVRELIDWLFSIVGPHYYKRLDIKFIASDREKILQKIDAVDIRLISSELRDINKVDGFKFNLKNGSWMLIRFSGTEPLLRAYAEGSSQEEVDALLLAAQELITI
;
A
#
# COMPACT_ATOMS: atom_id res chain seq x y z
N MET A 1 -7.96 -18.17 18.75
CA MET A 1 -8.19 -16.76 19.09
C MET A 1 -9.36 -16.26 18.22
N LYS A 2 -9.86 -15.03 18.38
CA LYS A 2 -11.05 -14.54 17.65
C LYS A 2 -10.65 -13.94 16.30
N ILE A 3 -11.41 -14.20 15.24
CA ILE A 3 -11.21 -13.52 13.95
C ILE A 3 -11.50 -12.02 14.14
N GLN A 4 -10.50 -11.18 13.85
CA GLN A 4 -10.59 -9.72 13.98
C GLN A 4 -10.23 -9.06 12.65
N PHE A 5 -11.19 -8.34 12.07
CA PHE A 5 -10.98 -7.66 10.79
C PHE A 5 -10.53 -6.22 11.04
N GLY A 6 -9.41 -5.85 10.43
CA GLY A 6 -9.08 -4.46 10.15
C GLY A 6 -9.65 -4.03 8.80
N THR A 7 -9.43 -2.76 8.46
CA THR A 7 -9.80 -2.25 7.12
C THR A 7 -8.92 -2.81 6.01
N GLU A 8 -7.71 -3.24 6.34
CA GLU A 8 -6.81 -3.97 5.43
C GLU A 8 -6.95 -5.49 5.57
N GLY A 9 -8.14 -5.94 5.99
CA GLY A 9 -8.47 -7.34 6.15
C GLY A 9 -8.15 -7.93 7.52
N TRP A 10 -8.26 -9.25 7.61
CA TRP A 10 -7.82 -10.05 8.74
C TRP A 10 -6.48 -10.70 8.39
N ARG A 11 -5.49 -10.61 9.28
CA ARG A 11 -4.17 -11.24 9.13
C ARG A 11 -3.89 -12.09 10.35
N ALA A 12 -3.38 -13.30 10.16
CA ALA A 12 -3.02 -14.17 11.27
C ALA A 12 -1.98 -15.23 10.85
N LEU A 13 -1.43 -15.92 11.85
CA LEU A 13 -0.47 -17.00 11.66
C LEU A 13 -1.12 -18.20 10.97
N ILE A 14 -0.48 -18.70 9.92
CA ILE A 14 -0.90 -19.89 9.17
C ILE A 14 -0.91 -21.09 10.10
N ASP A 15 -1.91 -21.97 9.95
CA ASP A 15 -2.12 -23.20 10.72
C ASP A 15 -2.36 -23.00 12.23
N GLN A 16 -2.35 -21.76 12.71
CA GLN A 16 -2.87 -21.39 14.03
C GLN A 16 -4.26 -20.78 13.83
N ASP A 17 -4.34 -19.46 13.72
CA ASP A 17 -5.61 -18.77 13.54
C ASP A 17 -5.99 -18.63 12.05
N PHE A 18 -5.02 -18.52 11.12
CA PHE A 18 -5.29 -18.52 9.68
C PHE A 18 -5.32 -19.95 9.12
N ASN A 19 -6.45 -20.62 9.35
CA ASN A 19 -6.72 -22.00 8.92
C ASN A 19 -7.97 -22.09 8.03
N LEU A 20 -8.18 -23.26 7.39
CA LEU A 20 -9.29 -23.47 6.45
C LEU A 20 -10.67 -23.15 7.05
N GLY A 21 -10.93 -23.57 8.29
CA GLY A 21 -12.22 -23.34 8.95
C GLY A 21 -12.50 -21.86 9.16
N ASN A 22 -11.51 -21.11 9.65
CA ASN A 22 -11.65 -19.67 9.86
C ASN A 22 -11.75 -18.90 8.54
N VAL A 23 -11.01 -19.30 7.50
CA VAL A 23 -11.16 -18.71 6.15
C VAL A 23 -12.56 -18.97 5.58
N GLN A 24 -13.12 -20.17 5.78
CA GLN A 24 -14.49 -20.49 5.36
C GLN A 24 -15.54 -19.69 6.13
N ILE A 25 -15.34 -19.47 7.43
CA ILE A 25 -16.18 -18.56 8.23
C ILE A 25 -16.13 -17.15 7.66
N CYS A 26 -14.94 -16.63 7.34
CA CYS A 26 -14.79 -15.31 6.72
C CYS A 26 -15.50 -15.24 5.37
N ALA A 27 -15.31 -16.25 4.51
CA ALA A 27 -15.96 -16.31 3.20
C ALA A 27 -17.49 -16.35 3.30
N GLN A 28 -18.04 -17.15 4.22
CA GLN A 28 -19.49 -17.23 4.44
C GLN A 28 -20.03 -15.91 5.00
N ALA A 29 -19.31 -15.28 5.92
CA ALA A 29 -19.68 -13.97 6.45
C ALA A 29 -19.70 -12.89 5.35
N THR A 30 -18.70 -12.90 4.47
CA THR A 30 -18.65 -12.03 3.29
C THR A 30 -19.80 -12.32 2.33
N ALA A 31 -20.15 -13.60 2.11
CA ALA A 31 -21.27 -13.99 1.26
C ALA A 31 -22.61 -13.47 1.81
N ASP A 32 -22.82 -13.62 3.12
CA ASP A 32 -24.01 -13.10 3.81
C ASP A 32 -24.09 -11.57 3.71
N LEU A 33 -22.96 -10.88 3.93
CA LEU A 33 -22.87 -9.42 3.85
C LEU A 33 -23.23 -8.91 2.45
N ILE A 34 -22.66 -9.51 1.41
CA ILE A 34 -22.88 -9.11 0.01
C ILE A 34 -24.34 -9.35 -0.39
N LYS A 35 -24.91 -10.51 -0.02
CA LYS A 35 -26.32 -10.81 -0.30
C LYS A 35 -27.29 -9.89 0.44
N ALA A 36 -26.96 -9.47 1.66
CA ALA A 36 -27.80 -8.54 2.41
C ALA A 36 -27.77 -7.12 1.81
N GLY A 37 -26.67 -6.74 1.17
CA GLY A 37 -26.49 -5.43 0.54
C GLY A 37 -26.93 -5.34 -0.92
N ASN A 38 -27.10 -6.48 -1.61
CA ASN A 38 -27.38 -6.51 -3.04
C ASN A 38 -28.86 -6.72 -3.36
N THR A 39 -29.33 -6.01 -4.37
CA THR A 39 -30.66 -6.15 -4.97
C THR A 39 -30.67 -7.06 -6.20
N THR A 40 -29.50 -7.55 -6.63
CA THR A 40 -29.36 -8.45 -7.78
C THR A 40 -29.50 -9.91 -7.34
N ASP A 41 -30.19 -10.72 -8.15
CA ASP A 41 -30.42 -12.14 -7.85
C ASP A 41 -29.15 -13.01 -7.98
N SER A 42 -28.02 -12.46 -8.45
CA SER A 42 -26.80 -13.22 -8.76
C SER A 42 -25.53 -12.36 -8.65
N PRO A 43 -25.04 -12.10 -7.42
CA PRO A 43 -23.81 -11.33 -7.22
C PRO A 43 -22.59 -12.05 -7.82
N LYS A 44 -21.59 -11.25 -8.22
CA LYS A 44 -20.32 -11.68 -8.80
C LYS A 44 -19.15 -11.15 -7.99
N ILE A 45 -18.20 -12.03 -7.65
CA ILE A 45 -17.02 -11.72 -6.83
C ILE A 45 -15.75 -12.15 -7.57
N ILE A 46 -14.67 -11.39 -7.40
CA ILE A 46 -13.33 -11.78 -7.84
C ILE A 46 -12.55 -12.37 -6.67
N VAL A 47 -11.85 -13.48 -6.87
CA VAL A 47 -10.97 -14.07 -5.84
C VAL A 47 -9.56 -14.20 -6.41
N GLY A 48 -8.61 -13.54 -5.74
CA GLY A 48 -7.19 -13.60 -6.04
C GLY A 48 -6.35 -13.89 -4.79
N TYR A 49 -5.05 -14.08 -4.98
CA TYR A 49 -4.14 -14.47 -3.90
C TYR A 49 -2.68 -14.16 -4.24
N ASP A 50 -1.81 -14.08 -3.22
CA ASP A 50 -0.37 -13.86 -3.39
C ASP A 50 0.46 -15.16 -3.37
N THR A 51 1.77 -15.05 -3.26
CA THR A 51 2.70 -16.20 -3.31
C THR A 51 2.88 -16.94 -1.99
N ARG A 52 2.22 -16.52 -0.90
CA ARG A 52 2.39 -17.11 0.43
C ARG A 52 1.93 -18.56 0.50
N LEU A 53 2.38 -19.23 1.56
CA LEU A 53 2.04 -20.62 1.83
C LEU A 53 0.53 -20.79 1.94
N LYS A 54 -0.01 -21.79 1.21
CA LYS A 54 -1.44 -22.16 1.16
C LYS A 54 -2.39 -21.07 0.63
N SER A 55 -1.88 -19.94 0.09
CA SER A 55 -2.72 -18.87 -0.46
C SER A 55 -3.68 -19.36 -1.55
N ASP A 56 -3.23 -20.28 -2.41
CA ASP A 56 -4.03 -20.95 -3.43
C ASP A 56 -5.14 -21.86 -2.85
N LEU A 57 -4.80 -22.63 -1.81
CA LEU A 57 -5.75 -23.48 -1.09
C LEU A 57 -6.83 -22.66 -0.40
N PHE A 58 -6.45 -21.57 0.27
CA PHE A 58 -7.40 -20.66 0.92
C PHE A 58 -8.28 -19.94 -0.11
N ALA A 59 -7.72 -19.47 -1.22
CA ALA A 59 -8.50 -18.86 -2.31
C ALA A 59 -9.52 -19.84 -2.90
N THR A 60 -9.13 -21.10 -3.05
CA THR A 60 -10.04 -22.18 -3.47
C THR A 60 -11.18 -22.35 -2.47
N ALA A 61 -10.89 -22.44 -1.17
CA ALA A 61 -11.92 -22.56 -0.14
C ALA A 61 -12.88 -21.37 -0.11
N VAL A 62 -12.38 -20.14 -0.36
CA VAL A 62 -13.22 -18.95 -0.52
C VAL A 62 -14.16 -19.09 -1.73
N ALA A 63 -13.64 -19.51 -2.88
CA ALA A 63 -14.43 -19.69 -4.10
C ALA A 63 -15.52 -20.77 -3.92
N GLU A 64 -15.21 -21.89 -3.27
CA GLU A 64 -16.17 -22.96 -2.97
C GLU A 64 -17.31 -22.48 -2.08
N VAL A 65 -17.01 -21.64 -1.08
CA VAL A 65 -18.04 -21.09 -0.19
C VAL A 65 -18.95 -20.10 -0.93
N PHE A 66 -18.38 -19.22 -1.75
CA PHE A 66 -19.20 -18.31 -2.57
C PHE A 66 -20.09 -19.08 -3.55
N ALA A 67 -19.53 -20.08 -4.24
CA ALA A 67 -20.31 -20.94 -5.14
C ALA A 67 -21.41 -21.72 -4.41
N GLY A 68 -21.14 -22.27 -3.22
CA GLY A 68 -22.17 -22.91 -2.37
C GLY A 68 -23.28 -21.95 -1.92
N ASN A 69 -23.03 -20.64 -1.99
CA ASN A 69 -24.00 -19.59 -1.79
C ASN A 69 -24.61 -19.08 -3.11
N ASN A 70 -24.43 -19.73 -4.25
CA ASN A 70 -24.94 -19.28 -5.55
C ASN A 70 -24.46 -17.84 -5.91
N ILE A 71 -23.20 -17.55 -5.58
CA ILE A 71 -22.50 -16.33 -5.98
C ILE A 71 -21.52 -16.71 -7.09
N HIS A 72 -21.54 -15.99 -8.20
CA HIS A 72 -20.59 -16.22 -9.29
C HIS A 72 -19.19 -15.75 -8.88
N VAL A 73 -18.17 -16.56 -9.18
CA VAL A 73 -16.79 -16.28 -8.80
C VAL A 73 -15.91 -16.23 -10.04
N LEU A 74 -15.16 -15.15 -10.19
CA LEU A 74 -14.01 -15.07 -11.09
C LEU A 74 -12.75 -15.37 -10.28
N LEU A 75 -12.23 -16.59 -10.38
CA LEU A 75 -11.05 -17.06 -9.64
C LEU A 75 -9.80 -16.91 -10.50
N THR A 76 -8.73 -16.32 -9.96
CA THR A 76 -7.48 -16.15 -10.70
C THR A 76 -6.82 -17.49 -11.02
N ASN A 77 -6.05 -17.51 -12.12
CA ASN A 77 -5.28 -18.69 -12.56
C ASN A 77 -3.99 -18.94 -11.78
N GLY A 78 -3.53 -17.93 -11.05
CA GLY A 78 -2.29 -17.95 -10.29
C GLY A 78 -2.24 -16.79 -9.31
N PRO A 79 -1.09 -16.63 -8.63
CA PRO A 79 -0.82 -15.45 -7.82
C PRO A 79 -0.97 -14.18 -8.65
N VAL A 80 -1.65 -13.18 -8.10
CA VAL A 80 -1.84 -11.86 -8.73
C VAL A 80 -1.70 -10.75 -7.68
N PRO A 81 -1.16 -9.57 -8.03
CA PRO A 81 -1.11 -8.44 -7.14
C PRO A 81 -2.49 -8.01 -6.62
N THR A 82 -2.52 -7.48 -5.40
CA THR A 82 -3.70 -6.78 -4.87
C THR A 82 -4.19 -5.69 -5.83
N PRO A 83 -3.35 -4.79 -6.38
CA PRO A 83 -3.83 -3.76 -7.31
C PRO A 83 -4.51 -4.32 -8.56
N VAL A 84 -4.09 -5.50 -9.04
CA VAL A 84 -4.71 -6.12 -10.22
C VAL A 84 -6.12 -6.63 -9.90
N VAL A 85 -6.32 -7.18 -8.70
CA VAL A 85 -7.66 -7.55 -8.22
C VAL A 85 -8.51 -6.32 -7.96
N SER A 86 -7.99 -5.32 -7.23
CA SER A 86 -8.71 -4.06 -6.95
C SER A 86 -9.12 -3.35 -8.25
N HIS A 87 -8.23 -3.31 -9.26
CA HIS A 87 -8.53 -2.72 -10.56
C HIS A 87 -9.62 -3.50 -11.28
N ALA A 88 -9.55 -4.83 -11.26
CA ALA A 88 -10.58 -5.66 -11.86
C ALA A 88 -11.93 -5.49 -11.15
N VAL A 89 -11.96 -5.27 -9.83
CA VAL A 89 -13.19 -4.97 -9.11
C VAL A 89 -13.73 -3.59 -9.48
N TRP A 90 -12.87 -2.57 -9.52
CA TRP A 90 -13.25 -1.21 -9.86
C TRP A 90 -13.74 -1.04 -11.32
N SER A 91 -13.08 -1.73 -12.26
CA SER A 91 -13.34 -1.59 -13.69
C SER A 91 -14.43 -2.51 -14.23
N ASN A 92 -14.74 -3.61 -13.53
CA ASN A 92 -15.83 -4.50 -13.90
C ASN A 92 -17.03 -4.22 -13.00
N SER A 93 -18.25 -4.38 -13.52
CA SER A 93 -19.46 -4.37 -12.69
C SER A 93 -19.57 -5.66 -11.86
N VAL A 94 -18.66 -5.85 -10.91
CA VAL A 94 -18.67 -6.92 -9.90
C VAL A 94 -18.91 -6.31 -8.52
N ASP A 95 -19.42 -7.11 -7.59
CA ASP A 95 -19.91 -6.62 -6.31
C ASP A 95 -18.79 -6.44 -5.27
N ALA A 96 -17.76 -7.30 -5.35
CA ALA A 96 -16.64 -7.30 -4.43
C ALA A 96 -15.45 -8.10 -4.98
N GLY A 97 -14.32 -7.99 -4.29
CA GLY A 97 -13.17 -8.88 -4.45
C GLY A 97 -12.63 -9.37 -3.12
N VAL A 98 -12.00 -10.54 -3.14
CA VAL A 98 -11.24 -11.09 -2.01
C VAL A 98 -9.81 -11.34 -2.48
N VAL A 99 -8.84 -10.85 -1.69
CA VAL A 99 -7.43 -11.15 -1.91
C VAL A 99 -6.88 -11.90 -0.71
N ILE A 100 -6.37 -13.12 -0.94
CA ILE A 100 -5.66 -13.89 0.08
C ILE A 100 -4.21 -13.43 0.11
N THR A 101 -3.87 -12.62 1.11
CA THR A 101 -2.54 -12.05 1.29
C THR A 101 -2.38 -11.43 2.68
N ALA A 102 -1.16 -11.48 3.22
CA ALA A 102 -0.75 -10.67 4.36
C ALA A 102 0.21 -9.52 3.97
N SER A 103 0.23 -9.10 2.70
CA SER A 103 1.03 -7.98 2.17
C SER A 103 2.51 -8.11 2.52
N HIS A 104 3.04 -7.23 3.37
CA HIS A 104 4.43 -7.19 3.82
C HIS A 104 4.71 -8.00 5.08
N ASN A 105 3.73 -8.69 5.70
CA ASN A 105 3.98 -9.43 6.94
C ASN A 105 5.00 -10.59 6.74
N PRO A 106 5.66 -11.07 7.81
CA PRO A 106 6.56 -12.22 7.72
C PRO A 106 5.92 -13.49 7.08
N PRO A 107 6.73 -14.44 6.57
CA PRO A 107 6.28 -15.62 5.80
C PRO A 107 5.20 -16.46 6.48
N GLN A 108 5.24 -16.55 7.81
CA GLN A 108 4.30 -17.33 8.63
C GLN A 108 2.89 -16.74 8.72
N TYR A 109 2.67 -15.53 8.21
CA TYR A 109 1.34 -14.89 8.16
C TYR A 109 0.68 -15.09 6.81
N ASN A 110 -0.64 -15.21 6.83
CA ASN A 110 -1.50 -15.01 5.66
C ASN A 110 -2.71 -14.14 6.06
N GLY A 111 -3.51 -13.73 5.10
CA GLY A 111 -4.58 -12.78 5.35
C GLY A 111 -5.71 -12.84 4.35
N TYR A 112 -6.82 -12.21 4.70
CA TYR A 112 -8.03 -12.10 3.90
C TYR A 112 -8.38 -10.61 3.78
N LYS A 113 -8.17 -10.02 2.61
CA LYS A 113 -8.58 -8.64 2.28
C LYS A 113 -9.92 -8.64 1.55
N LEU A 114 -10.82 -7.74 1.93
CA LEU A 114 -12.08 -7.49 1.23
C LEU A 114 -11.99 -6.17 0.44
N LYS A 115 -12.27 -6.24 -0.85
CA LYS A 115 -12.39 -5.10 -1.78
C LYS A 115 -13.86 -4.89 -2.12
N MET A 116 -14.32 -3.66 -2.01
CA MET A 116 -15.70 -3.27 -2.32
C MET A 116 -15.86 -3.02 -3.82
N GLY A 117 -17.08 -2.98 -4.34
CA GLY A 117 -17.34 -2.80 -5.78
C GLY A 117 -16.75 -1.53 -6.43
N ASP A 118 -16.29 -0.56 -5.65
CA ASP A 118 -15.52 0.59 -6.14
C ASP A 118 -13.98 0.37 -6.12
N GLY A 119 -13.55 -0.87 -5.90
CA GLY A 119 -12.15 -1.29 -5.80
C GLY A 119 -11.46 -0.94 -4.48
N SER A 120 -12.09 -0.14 -3.60
CA SER A 120 -11.48 0.28 -2.35
C SER A 120 -11.51 -0.81 -1.28
N SER A 121 -10.66 -0.68 -0.26
CA SER A 121 -10.74 -1.51 0.96
C SER A 121 -12.05 -1.23 1.73
N ALA A 122 -12.57 -2.25 2.41
CA ALA A 122 -13.80 -2.13 3.18
C ALA A 122 -13.76 -1.00 4.24
N SER A 123 -14.85 -0.22 4.30
CA SER A 123 -15.02 0.85 5.29
C SER A 123 -15.09 0.28 6.71
N THR A 124 -14.89 1.14 7.72
CA THR A 124 -15.02 0.70 9.12
C THR A 124 -16.42 0.19 9.45
N GLU A 125 -17.46 0.80 8.86
CA GLU A 125 -18.85 0.35 9.02
C GLU A 125 -19.07 -1.03 8.38
N THR A 126 -18.56 -1.24 7.16
CA THR A 126 -18.65 -2.55 6.48
C THR A 126 -17.91 -3.62 7.25
N VAL A 127 -16.71 -3.33 7.78
CA VAL A 127 -15.95 -4.24 8.64
C VAL A 127 -16.73 -4.61 9.90
N GLN A 128 -17.38 -3.64 10.58
CA GLN A 128 -18.21 -3.93 11.75
C GLN A 128 -19.40 -4.83 11.42
N LYS A 129 -20.06 -4.63 10.27
CA LYS A 129 -21.12 -5.52 9.79
C LYS A 129 -20.58 -6.92 9.52
N LEU A 130 -19.46 -7.03 8.81
CA LEU A 130 -18.79 -8.30 8.54
C LEU A 130 -18.43 -9.03 9.84
N GLU A 131 -17.86 -8.34 10.83
CA GLU A 131 -17.52 -8.93 12.13
C GLU A 131 -18.76 -9.47 12.86
N THR A 132 -19.92 -8.82 12.72
CA THR A 132 -21.19 -9.34 13.26
C THR A 132 -21.54 -10.71 12.65
N HIS A 133 -21.44 -10.84 11.32
CA HIS A 133 -21.64 -12.12 10.63
C HIS A 133 -20.62 -13.18 11.06
N ILE A 134 -19.34 -12.80 11.17
CA ILE A 134 -18.25 -13.68 11.64
C ILE A 134 -18.55 -14.20 13.04
N ARG A 135 -18.86 -13.32 14.00
CA ARG A 135 -19.15 -13.69 15.40
C ARG A 135 -20.33 -14.65 15.52
N ARG A 136 -21.33 -14.51 14.64
CA ARG A 136 -22.47 -15.44 14.56
C ARG A 136 -22.02 -16.82 14.10
N LEU A 137 -21.20 -16.87 13.06
CA LEU A 137 -20.68 -18.11 12.47
C LEU A 137 -19.64 -18.80 13.36
N GLU A 138 -18.82 -18.06 14.13
CA GLU A 138 -17.91 -18.63 15.13
C GLU A 138 -18.68 -19.40 16.22
N LYS A 139 -19.88 -18.95 16.59
CA LYS A 139 -20.72 -19.61 17.61
C LYS A 139 -21.50 -20.80 17.07
N ASN A 140 -22.01 -20.69 15.83
CA ASN A 140 -22.78 -21.74 15.18
C ASN A 140 -22.42 -21.79 13.69
N PRO A 141 -21.38 -22.56 13.33
CA PRO A 141 -20.90 -22.64 11.95
C PRO A 141 -21.98 -23.20 11.02
N SER A 142 -22.39 -22.41 10.04
CA SER A 142 -23.25 -22.84 8.94
C SER A 142 -22.63 -22.38 7.64
N ILE A 143 -21.72 -23.20 7.11
CA ILE A 143 -20.94 -22.92 5.91
C ILE A 143 -21.56 -23.68 4.75
N LYS A 144 -22.03 -22.95 3.73
CA LYS A 144 -22.43 -23.56 2.45
C LYS A 144 -21.20 -23.62 1.55
N LYS A 145 -20.97 -24.77 0.92
CA LYS A 145 -19.85 -24.96 0.00
C LYS A 145 -20.28 -25.84 -1.17
N LEU A 146 -19.73 -25.54 -2.33
CA LEU A 146 -19.78 -26.39 -3.52
C LEU A 146 -18.33 -26.70 -3.91
N HIS A 147 -17.99 -27.97 -4.09
CA HIS A 147 -16.61 -28.36 -4.41
C HIS A 147 -16.16 -27.70 -5.72
N LEU A 148 -14.90 -27.28 -5.80
CA LEU A 148 -14.43 -26.42 -6.91
C LEU A 148 -14.74 -27.00 -8.29
N ILE A 149 -14.59 -28.31 -8.47
CA ILE A 149 -14.88 -29.00 -9.74
C ILE A 149 -16.35 -28.86 -10.13
N ASP A 150 -17.26 -29.05 -9.18
CA ASP A 150 -18.71 -28.92 -9.42
C ASP A 150 -19.10 -27.45 -9.64
N ALA A 151 -18.44 -26.54 -8.92
CA ALA A 151 -18.64 -25.11 -9.07
C ALA A 151 -18.19 -24.59 -10.45
N ILE A 152 -17.09 -25.11 -10.98
CA ILE A 152 -16.64 -24.83 -12.35
C ILE A 152 -17.61 -25.43 -13.37
N THR A 153 -18.00 -26.70 -13.17
CA THR A 153 -18.90 -27.41 -14.10
C THR A 153 -20.28 -26.76 -14.18
N SER A 154 -20.78 -26.20 -13.07
CA SER A 154 -22.04 -25.45 -13.02
C SER A 154 -21.96 -24.01 -13.55
N GLY A 155 -20.76 -23.51 -13.89
CA GLY A 155 -20.55 -22.11 -14.29
C GLY A 155 -20.62 -21.09 -13.15
N LEU A 156 -20.64 -21.55 -11.89
CA LEU A 156 -20.58 -20.67 -10.73
C LEU A 156 -19.16 -20.17 -10.45
N VAL A 157 -18.12 -20.91 -10.88
CA VAL A 157 -16.73 -20.48 -10.80
C VAL A 157 -16.12 -20.48 -12.20
N GLU A 158 -15.60 -19.34 -12.62
CA GLU A 158 -14.84 -19.19 -13.85
C GLU A 158 -13.40 -18.83 -13.54
N LYS A 159 -12.47 -19.44 -14.27
CA LYS A 159 -11.06 -19.04 -14.24
C LYS A 159 -10.87 -17.78 -15.07
N THR A 160 -10.19 -16.78 -14.51
CA THR A 160 -10.02 -15.48 -15.18
C THR A 160 -8.55 -15.06 -15.30
N ASP A 161 -8.24 -14.40 -16.40
CA ASP A 161 -7.01 -13.62 -16.58
C ASP A 161 -7.31 -12.14 -16.30
N LEU A 162 -6.76 -11.64 -15.19
CA LEU A 162 -6.87 -10.23 -14.80
C LEU A 162 -5.67 -9.40 -15.28
N GLU A 163 -4.54 -10.05 -15.52
CA GLU A 163 -3.27 -9.39 -15.84
C GLU A 163 -3.37 -8.65 -17.17
N SER A 164 -3.87 -9.32 -18.22
CA SER A 164 -4.02 -8.70 -19.55
C SER A 164 -4.90 -7.45 -19.52
N ARG A 165 -5.96 -7.45 -18.70
CA ARG A 165 -6.87 -6.31 -18.54
C ARG A 165 -6.19 -5.15 -17.82
N TYR A 166 -5.45 -5.45 -16.77
CA TYR A 166 -4.69 -4.47 -16.02
C TYR A 166 -3.57 -3.84 -16.87
N ILE A 167 -2.81 -4.64 -17.64
CA ILE A 167 -1.80 -4.12 -18.57
C ILE A 167 -2.44 -3.18 -19.61
N LYS A 168 -3.63 -3.52 -20.12
CA LYS A 168 -4.37 -2.65 -21.04
C LYS A 168 -4.73 -1.31 -20.39
N HIS A 169 -5.15 -1.31 -19.12
CA HIS A 169 -5.42 -0.08 -18.35
C HIS A 169 -4.16 0.75 -18.15
N LEU A 170 -3.03 0.14 -17.79
CA LEU A 170 -1.76 0.86 -17.66
C LEU A 170 -1.35 1.59 -18.95
N ARG A 171 -1.60 0.98 -20.12
CA ARG A 171 -1.37 1.62 -21.44
C ARG A 171 -2.29 2.81 -21.74
N GLN A 172 -3.40 2.96 -21.02
CA GLN A 172 -4.27 4.14 -21.13
C GLN A 172 -3.77 5.29 -20.25
N LEU A 173 -3.02 4.99 -19.19
CA LEU A 173 -2.50 5.97 -18.25
C LEU A 173 -1.10 6.48 -18.63
N LEU A 174 -0.27 5.60 -19.19
CA LEU A 174 1.15 5.85 -19.44
C LEU A 174 1.53 5.44 -20.86
N ASP A 175 2.51 6.16 -21.44
CA ASP A 175 3.11 5.82 -22.73
C ASP A 175 4.16 4.71 -22.55
N LEU A 176 3.70 3.48 -22.41
CA LEU A 176 4.57 2.32 -22.16
C LEU A 176 5.50 2.01 -23.33
N ASP A 177 5.18 2.45 -24.55
CA ASP A 177 6.02 2.25 -25.72
C ASP A 177 7.18 3.26 -25.75
N HIS A 178 6.95 4.50 -25.28
CA HIS A 178 8.02 5.45 -25.04
C HIS A 178 8.98 4.95 -23.95
N ILE A 179 8.46 4.40 -22.84
CA ILE A 179 9.30 3.79 -21.81
C ILE A 179 10.08 2.59 -22.36
N GLY A 180 9.42 1.73 -23.14
CA GLY A 180 10.03 0.53 -23.70
C GLY A 180 11.10 0.81 -24.76
N SER A 181 11.00 1.91 -25.50
CA SER A 181 11.98 2.32 -26.51
C SER A 181 13.16 3.13 -25.96
N ALA A 182 13.08 3.63 -24.72
CA ALA A 182 14.08 4.51 -24.11
C ALA A 182 15.43 3.85 -23.81
N GLY A 183 15.50 2.52 -23.69
CA GLY A 183 16.75 1.81 -23.43
C GLY A 183 17.20 1.81 -21.97
N ILE A 184 16.29 2.04 -21.02
CA ILE A 184 16.57 2.03 -19.58
C ILE A 184 16.94 0.61 -19.12
N LYS A 185 17.94 0.49 -18.25
CA LYS A 185 18.29 -0.74 -17.54
C LYS A 185 17.64 -0.76 -16.17
N ILE A 186 16.63 -1.61 -16.03
CA ILE A 186 15.83 -1.77 -14.81
C ILE A 186 16.24 -3.08 -14.12
N ILE A 187 16.48 -3.01 -12.81
CA ILE A 187 16.51 -4.19 -11.95
C ILE A 187 15.28 -4.18 -11.04
N HIS A 188 14.44 -5.19 -11.16
CA HIS A 188 13.20 -5.34 -10.40
C HIS A 188 13.33 -6.43 -9.34
N ASP A 189 12.91 -6.14 -8.11
CA ASP A 189 12.81 -7.07 -6.99
C ASP A 189 11.33 -7.19 -6.55
N PRO A 190 10.57 -8.19 -7.04
CA PRO A 190 9.24 -8.46 -6.55
C PRO A 190 9.24 -9.10 -5.15
N MET A 191 10.41 -9.30 -4.52
CA MET A 191 10.57 -9.86 -3.18
C MET A 191 9.85 -11.21 -3.02
N TYR A 192 9.95 -12.11 -4.01
CA TYR A 192 9.21 -13.38 -4.12
C TYR A 192 7.67 -13.24 -4.11
N GLY A 193 7.15 -12.02 -4.17
CA GLY A 193 5.75 -11.65 -4.10
C GLY A 193 4.99 -11.85 -5.41
N SER A 194 3.75 -11.36 -5.44
CA SER A 194 2.86 -11.49 -6.60
C SER A 194 3.15 -10.52 -7.75
N GLY A 195 4.04 -9.54 -7.55
CA GLY A 195 4.50 -8.61 -8.61
C GLY A 195 5.44 -9.24 -9.64
N ILE A 196 5.79 -10.53 -9.50
CA ILE A 196 6.72 -11.25 -10.39
C ILE A 196 6.29 -11.10 -11.86
N GLY A 197 7.26 -10.72 -12.69
CA GLY A 197 7.11 -10.73 -14.14
C GLY A 197 6.46 -9.50 -14.75
N TYR A 198 5.76 -8.65 -13.99
CA TYR A 198 4.99 -7.52 -14.54
C TYR A 198 5.86 -6.56 -15.37
N PHE A 199 6.93 -6.01 -14.79
CA PHE A 199 7.84 -5.11 -15.54
C PHE A 199 8.50 -5.82 -16.73
N SER A 200 8.94 -7.07 -16.55
CA SER A 200 9.62 -7.81 -17.63
C SER A 200 8.72 -8.15 -18.81
N LYS A 201 7.43 -8.40 -18.57
CA LYS A 201 6.43 -8.66 -19.62
C LYS A 201 6.07 -7.39 -20.36
N LEU A 202 5.92 -6.27 -19.64
CA LEU A 202 5.59 -4.97 -20.23
C LEU A 202 6.62 -4.52 -21.29
N PHE A 203 7.91 -4.77 -21.04
CA PHE A 203 9.01 -4.31 -21.90
C PHE A 203 9.73 -5.45 -22.65
N SER A 204 9.15 -6.64 -22.70
CA SER A 204 9.75 -7.78 -23.40
C SER A 204 9.95 -7.48 -24.89
N GLY A 205 11.16 -7.74 -25.40
CA GLY A 205 11.51 -7.52 -26.81
C GLY A 205 11.71 -6.05 -27.20
N GLN A 206 11.72 -5.12 -26.23
CA GLN A 206 11.96 -3.70 -26.46
C GLN A 206 13.41 -3.29 -26.09
N ALA A 207 13.75 -2.00 -26.27
CA ALA A 207 15.10 -1.50 -25.99
C ALA A 207 15.39 -1.45 -24.48
N THR A 208 14.40 -1.06 -23.68
CA THR A 208 14.45 -1.07 -22.21
C THR A 208 14.58 -2.50 -21.70
N GLN A 209 15.57 -2.72 -20.85
CA GLN A 209 15.96 -4.04 -20.36
C GLN A 209 15.53 -4.19 -18.92
N VAL A 210 14.73 -5.23 -18.63
CA VAL A 210 14.35 -5.58 -17.27
C VAL A 210 15.04 -6.88 -16.88
N LYS A 211 15.81 -6.82 -15.79
CA LYS A 211 16.26 -8.00 -15.06
C LYS A 211 15.51 -8.08 -13.74
N GLN A 212 15.40 -9.29 -13.21
CA GLN A 212 14.74 -9.53 -11.93
C GLN A 212 15.63 -10.34 -10.99
N ILE A 213 15.62 -9.98 -9.71
CA ILE A 213 16.07 -10.82 -8.60
C ILE A 213 14.85 -11.31 -7.82
N HIS A 214 14.98 -12.36 -6.99
CA HIS A 214 13.88 -12.89 -6.18
C HIS A 214 12.56 -13.14 -6.95
N SER A 215 12.66 -13.52 -8.24
CA SER A 215 11.52 -13.62 -9.16
C SER A 215 10.97 -15.03 -9.34
N ILE A 216 11.15 -15.87 -8.32
CA ILE A 216 10.57 -17.20 -8.23
C ILE A 216 9.51 -17.22 -7.13
N LYS A 217 8.51 -18.09 -7.25
CA LYS A 217 7.53 -18.31 -6.18
C LYS A 217 8.23 -19.09 -5.05
N ASP A 218 8.64 -18.40 -4.00
CA ASP A 218 9.10 -19.01 -2.75
C ASP A 218 8.36 -18.39 -1.56
N HIS A 219 7.54 -19.20 -0.92
CA HIS A 219 6.70 -18.75 0.19
C HIS A 219 7.47 -18.52 1.50
N HIS A 220 8.76 -18.85 1.56
CA HIS A 220 9.62 -18.57 2.71
C HIS A 220 10.31 -17.20 2.64
N PHE A 221 10.24 -16.51 1.50
CA PHE A 221 10.92 -15.23 1.27
C PHE A 221 12.41 -15.25 1.67
N PRO A 222 13.23 -16.17 1.13
CA PRO A 222 14.57 -16.42 1.65
C PRO A 222 15.47 -15.18 1.56
N GLY A 223 16.13 -14.87 2.68
CA GLY A 223 17.01 -13.71 2.82
C GLY A 223 16.27 -12.39 3.13
N ILE A 224 14.96 -12.43 3.30
CA ILE A 224 14.11 -11.26 3.58
C ILE A 224 13.27 -11.56 4.82
N GLU A 225 13.39 -10.76 5.88
CA GLU A 225 12.61 -10.97 7.12
C GLU A 225 11.11 -10.81 6.87
N GLN A 226 10.76 -9.76 6.13
CA GLN A 226 9.40 -9.45 5.72
C GLN A 226 9.44 -8.79 4.33
N PRO A 227 8.57 -9.17 3.38
CA PRO A 227 8.60 -8.66 2.01
C PRO A 227 8.06 -7.22 1.95
N GLU A 228 8.81 -6.28 2.52
CA GLU A 228 8.51 -4.86 2.55
C GLU A 228 9.66 -4.07 1.88
N PRO A 229 9.38 -3.17 0.92
CA PRO A 229 10.40 -2.46 0.17
C PRO A 229 10.97 -1.27 0.95
N VAL A 230 11.56 -1.54 2.12
CA VAL A 230 12.28 -0.58 2.96
C VAL A 230 13.79 -0.80 2.86
N GLU A 231 14.57 0.26 3.08
CA GLU A 231 16.03 0.28 2.89
C GLU A 231 16.75 -0.99 3.40
N ASN A 232 16.48 -1.40 4.64
CA ASN A 232 17.13 -2.56 5.27
C ASN A 232 16.89 -3.88 4.51
N ASN A 233 15.75 -4.03 3.84
CA ASN A 233 15.40 -5.22 3.07
C ASN A 233 15.97 -5.18 1.63
N LEU A 234 16.45 -4.03 1.15
CA LEU A 234 16.86 -3.83 -0.24
C LEU A 234 18.37 -3.89 -0.46
N THR A 235 19.14 -4.42 0.51
CA THR A 235 20.60 -4.52 0.42
C THR A 235 21.07 -5.26 -0.84
N VAL A 236 20.44 -6.39 -1.17
CA VAL A 236 20.78 -7.17 -2.38
C VAL A 236 20.49 -6.36 -3.65
N LEU A 237 19.32 -5.72 -3.72
CA LEU A 237 18.93 -4.86 -4.83
C LEU A 237 19.91 -3.69 -4.99
N SER A 238 20.24 -2.98 -3.90
CA SER A 238 21.18 -1.86 -3.87
C SER A 238 22.55 -2.23 -4.41
N ASN A 239 23.11 -3.35 -3.93
CA ASN A 239 24.38 -3.85 -4.43
C ASN A 239 24.30 -4.23 -5.90
N THR A 240 23.19 -4.86 -6.33
CA THR A 240 22.96 -5.26 -7.72
C THR A 240 22.89 -4.05 -8.65
N VAL A 241 22.20 -2.97 -8.25
CA VAL A 241 22.17 -1.70 -8.99
C VAL A 241 23.58 -1.17 -9.20
N LYS A 242 24.35 -1.01 -8.11
CA LYS A 242 25.71 -0.47 -8.13
C LYS A 242 26.66 -1.32 -8.97
N SER A 243 26.71 -2.63 -8.73
CA SER A 243 27.69 -3.53 -9.35
C SER A 243 27.46 -3.71 -10.85
N ASN A 244 26.20 -3.66 -11.30
CA ASN A 244 25.85 -3.91 -12.70
C ASN A 244 25.45 -2.65 -13.47
N LYS A 245 25.49 -1.47 -12.81
CA LYS A 245 25.18 -0.16 -13.40
C LYS A 245 23.78 -0.14 -14.02
N TYR A 246 22.78 -0.53 -13.24
CA TYR A 246 21.38 -0.31 -13.60
C TYR A 246 21.03 1.16 -13.38
N ASP A 247 20.11 1.69 -14.19
CA ASP A 247 19.69 3.09 -14.10
C ASP A 247 18.67 3.31 -12.97
N ILE A 248 17.99 2.25 -12.54
CA ILE A 248 17.01 2.27 -11.46
C ILE A 248 16.80 0.86 -10.87
N GLY A 249 16.65 0.79 -9.55
CA GLY A 249 16.11 -0.37 -8.85
C GLY A 249 14.66 -0.15 -8.45
N ILE A 250 13.78 -1.12 -8.69
CA ILE A 250 12.37 -1.08 -8.30
C ILE A 250 12.06 -2.30 -7.45
N ALA A 251 11.42 -2.13 -6.31
CA ALA A 251 10.96 -3.21 -5.46
C ALA A 251 9.47 -3.13 -5.18
N ASN A 252 8.80 -4.27 -5.02
CA ASN A 252 7.41 -4.35 -4.60
C ASN A 252 7.25 -5.28 -3.39
N ASP A 253 6.30 -4.97 -2.52
CA ASP A 253 5.96 -5.83 -1.38
C ASP A 253 5.23 -7.12 -1.82
N GLY A 254 4.91 -8.00 -0.87
CA GLY A 254 4.36 -9.33 -1.16
C GLY A 254 3.11 -9.34 -2.06
N ASP A 255 2.23 -8.35 -1.94
CA ASP A 255 1.04 -8.18 -2.80
C ASP A 255 1.13 -7.00 -3.79
N ALA A 256 2.31 -6.41 -3.91
CA ALA A 256 2.69 -5.34 -4.83
C ALA A 256 1.80 -4.09 -4.80
N ASP A 257 1.18 -3.80 -3.66
CA ASP A 257 0.47 -2.54 -3.43
C ASP A 257 1.42 -1.42 -2.97
N ARG A 258 2.68 -1.74 -2.68
CA ARG A 258 3.75 -0.78 -2.34
C ARG A 258 4.92 -0.82 -3.31
N VAL A 259 5.64 0.31 -3.38
CA VAL A 259 6.86 0.46 -4.18
C VAL A 259 8.04 0.95 -3.32
N GLY A 260 9.22 0.44 -3.61
CA GLY A 260 10.50 1.03 -3.21
C GLY A 260 11.36 1.32 -4.43
N ILE A 261 12.09 2.42 -4.40
CA ILE A 261 12.91 2.91 -5.51
C ILE A 261 14.36 3.06 -5.04
N LEU A 262 15.30 2.59 -5.85
CA LEU A 262 16.71 2.89 -5.73
C LEU A 262 17.17 3.72 -6.92
N ASP A 263 17.96 4.75 -6.65
CA ASP A 263 18.63 5.52 -7.71
C ASP A 263 19.73 4.70 -8.40
N GLU A 264 20.33 5.24 -9.46
CA GLU A 264 21.40 4.61 -10.24
C GLU A 264 22.67 4.31 -9.43
N ASN A 265 22.83 4.95 -8.26
CA ASN A 265 23.91 4.71 -7.32
C ASN A 265 23.52 3.67 -6.26
N GLY A 266 22.36 3.01 -6.40
CA GLY A 266 21.79 2.07 -5.45
C GLY A 266 21.43 2.69 -4.11
N LYS A 267 21.23 4.01 -4.03
CA LYS A 267 20.75 4.69 -2.83
C LYS A 267 19.24 4.59 -2.76
N PHE A 268 18.72 4.29 -1.57
CA PHE A 268 17.28 4.24 -1.34
C PHE A 268 16.65 5.63 -1.46
N VAL A 269 15.63 5.73 -2.30
CA VAL A 269 14.73 6.88 -2.38
C VAL A 269 13.55 6.58 -1.47
N THR A 270 13.37 7.41 -0.46
CA THR A 270 12.34 7.19 0.55
C THR A 270 10.94 7.22 -0.07
N ALA A 271 9.97 6.61 0.62
CA ALA A 271 8.56 6.70 0.22
C ALA A 271 8.07 8.17 0.17
N LEU A 272 8.61 9.03 1.03
CA LEU A 272 8.31 10.46 1.06
C LEU A 272 8.79 11.17 -0.21
N GLU A 273 10.06 10.96 -0.58
CA GLU A 273 10.65 11.48 -1.81
C GLU A 273 9.96 10.92 -3.04
N THR A 274 9.65 9.62 -3.06
CA THR A 274 8.94 8.96 -4.17
C THR A 274 7.56 9.58 -4.38
N PHE A 275 6.80 9.82 -3.31
CA PHE A 275 5.49 10.47 -3.40
C PHE A 275 5.60 11.91 -3.92
N ALA A 276 6.59 12.66 -3.44
CA ALA A 276 6.84 14.03 -3.89
C ALA A 276 7.27 14.08 -5.37
N LEU A 277 8.06 13.12 -5.85
CA LEU A 277 8.40 12.99 -7.27
C LEU A 277 7.16 12.71 -8.13
N ILE A 278 6.27 11.81 -7.69
CA ILE A 278 5.01 11.54 -8.39
C ILE A 278 4.15 12.80 -8.45
N CYS A 279 4.07 13.57 -7.36
CA CYS A 279 3.35 14.85 -7.34
C CYS A 279 3.99 15.87 -8.31
N LEU A 280 5.31 16.04 -8.25
CA LEU A 280 6.04 16.94 -9.13
C LEU A 280 5.86 16.55 -10.59
N TYR A 281 5.90 15.26 -10.91
CA TYR A 281 5.68 14.76 -12.27
C TYR A 281 4.31 15.19 -12.82
N GLN A 282 3.25 14.98 -12.03
CA GLN A 282 1.90 15.33 -12.43
C GLN A 282 1.74 16.85 -12.60
N LEU A 283 2.33 17.65 -11.71
CA LEU A 283 2.19 19.11 -11.69
C LEU A 283 3.07 19.83 -12.71
N GLU A 284 4.35 19.49 -12.78
CA GLU A 284 5.36 20.20 -13.55
C GLU A 284 5.54 19.62 -14.96
N VAL A 285 5.65 18.29 -15.06
CA VAL A 285 5.94 17.64 -16.35
C VAL A 285 4.68 17.44 -17.16
N LEU A 286 3.62 16.92 -16.53
CA LEU A 286 2.33 16.68 -17.18
C LEU A 286 1.38 17.88 -17.15
N ASN A 287 1.75 18.97 -16.45
CA ASN A 287 0.95 20.20 -16.33
C ASN A 287 -0.49 19.96 -15.85
N LYS A 288 -0.74 18.89 -15.08
CA LYS A 288 -2.04 18.62 -14.48
C LYS A 288 -2.22 19.46 -13.22
N ARG A 289 -3.47 19.72 -12.86
CA ARG A 289 -3.83 20.42 -11.62
C ARG A 289 -5.00 19.69 -10.97
N GLY A 290 -4.93 19.52 -9.66
CA GLY A 290 -5.97 18.87 -8.88
C GLY A 290 -5.50 18.61 -7.45
N PRO A 291 -6.41 18.24 -6.54
CA PRO A 291 -6.06 18.06 -5.13
C PRO A 291 -5.06 16.93 -4.91
N ILE A 292 -4.11 17.14 -4.00
CA ILE A 292 -3.21 16.09 -3.49
C ILE A 292 -3.76 15.62 -2.14
N ILE A 293 -3.87 14.30 -1.93
CA ILE A 293 -4.35 13.74 -0.65
C ILE A 293 -3.22 12.96 0.00
N ARG A 294 -2.97 13.20 1.28
CA ARG A 294 -1.93 12.48 2.01
C ARG A 294 -2.32 12.14 3.45
N SER A 295 -1.76 11.07 3.99
CA SER A 295 -1.80 10.84 5.45
C SER A 295 -1.00 11.92 6.19
N LEU A 296 -1.30 12.14 7.48
CA LEU A 296 -0.57 13.12 8.29
C LEU A 296 0.92 12.81 8.49
N THR A 297 1.33 11.57 8.23
CA THR A 297 2.69 11.03 8.31
C THR A 297 3.48 11.20 7.01
N GLN A 298 2.84 11.67 5.94
CA GLN A 298 3.49 12.03 4.68
C GLN A 298 4.24 13.35 4.76
N THR A 299 5.10 13.57 3.76
CA THR A 299 6.00 14.71 3.62
C THR A 299 5.29 16.07 3.48
N SER A 300 5.91 17.12 4.01
CA SER A 300 5.54 18.53 3.77
C SER A 300 6.09 19.07 2.45
N MET A 301 6.95 18.34 1.73
CA MET A 301 7.37 18.69 0.36
C MET A 301 6.16 18.97 -0.54
N VAL A 302 5.11 18.15 -0.43
CA VAL A 302 3.92 18.33 -1.26
C VAL A 302 3.06 19.52 -0.84
N ASP A 303 3.17 20.01 0.40
CA ASP A 303 2.53 21.26 0.81
C ASP A 303 3.15 22.44 0.08
N GLN A 304 4.48 22.42 -0.07
CA GLN A 304 5.20 23.43 -0.85
C GLN A 304 4.85 23.34 -2.34
N LEU A 305 4.82 22.13 -2.92
CA LEU A 305 4.33 21.94 -4.29
C LEU A 305 2.89 22.47 -4.43
N GLY A 306 2.01 22.16 -3.47
CA GLY A 306 0.64 22.69 -3.44
C GLY A 306 0.57 24.20 -3.52
N GLN A 307 1.40 24.90 -2.75
CA GLN A 307 1.50 26.36 -2.77
C GLN A 307 2.04 26.89 -4.11
N ILE A 308 3.15 26.33 -4.61
CA ILE A 308 3.82 26.76 -5.85
C ILE A 308 2.90 26.60 -7.06
N TYR A 309 2.19 25.47 -7.14
CA TYR A 309 1.34 25.12 -8.28
C TYR A 309 -0.13 25.55 -8.11
N GLY A 310 -0.48 26.12 -6.96
CA GLY A 310 -1.84 26.60 -6.64
C GLY A 310 -2.87 25.46 -6.55
N VAL A 311 -2.49 24.30 -6.01
CA VAL A 311 -3.39 23.16 -5.82
C VAL A 311 -3.60 22.85 -4.33
N PRO A 312 -4.81 22.40 -3.93
CA PRO A 312 -5.08 22.09 -2.53
C PRO A 312 -4.37 20.79 -2.12
N VAL A 313 -3.83 20.78 -0.90
CA VAL A 313 -3.29 19.58 -0.25
C VAL A 313 -4.18 19.24 0.93
N ILE A 314 -4.73 18.04 0.92
CA ILE A 314 -5.70 17.55 1.90
C ILE A 314 -5.01 16.49 2.77
N GLU A 315 -4.80 16.82 4.04
CA GLU A 315 -4.23 15.92 5.03
C GLU A 315 -5.34 15.10 5.73
N THR A 316 -5.11 13.81 5.95
CA THR A 316 -6.04 12.92 6.65
C THR A 316 -5.34 11.95 7.62
N LYS A 317 -6.13 11.17 8.37
CA LYS A 317 -5.64 10.15 9.32
C LYS A 317 -4.82 9.05 8.62
N VAL A 318 -3.97 8.34 9.37
CA VAL A 318 -3.18 7.23 8.80
C VAL A 318 -4.10 6.10 8.36
N GLY A 319 -3.84 5.56 7.18
CA GLY A 319 -4.52 4.41 6.60
C GLY A 319 -5.39 4.78 5.41
N PHE A 320 -5.19 4.06 4.32
CA PHE A 320 -5.87 4.29 3.03
C PHE A 320 -7.41 4.24 3.07
N LYS A 321 -8.00 3.62 4.11
CA LYS A 321 -9.45 3.72 4.41
C LYS A 321 -9.97 5.15 4.53
N HIS A 322 -9.10 6.10 4.90
CA HIS A 322 -9.41 7.52 5.01
C HIS A 322 -9.06 8.29 3.73
N ILE A 323 -8.13 7.78 2.92
CA ILE A 323 -7.69 8.37 1.66
C ILE A 323 -8.68 8.04 0.53
N ALA A 324 -9.07 6.78 0.38
CA ALA A 324 -9.92 6.32 -0.72
C ALA A 324 -11.24 7.12 -0.87
N PRO A 325 -12.01 7.41 0.21
CA PRO A 325 -13.20 8.25 0.10
C PRO A 325 -12.89 9.67 -0.36
N LEU A 326 -11.76 10.23 0.06
CA LEU A 326 -11.34 11.59 -0.32
C LEU A 326 -10.92 11.65 -1.78
N ILE A 327 -10.28 10.60 -2.33
CA ILE A 327 -9.94 10.52 -3.77
C ILE A 327 -11.19 10.75 -4.61
N LYS A 328 -12.26 10.03 -4.29
CA LYS A 328 -13.54 10.11 -5.00
C LYS A 328 -14.25 11.44 -4.78
N ASN A 329 -14.26 11.96 -3.55
CA ASN A 329 -14.98 13.18 -3.22
C ASN A 329 -14.31 14.45 -3.77
N HIS A 330 -12.99 14.43 -3.95
CA HIS A 330 -12.20 15.59 -4.36
C HIS A 330 -11.62 15.47 -5.78
N ASN A 331 -11.81 14.34 -6.48
CA ASN A 331 -11.17 14.05 -7.77
C ASN A 331 -9.65 14.27 -7.69
N ALA A 332 -9.02 13.56 -6.76
CA ALA A 332 -7.62 13.78 -6.43
C ALA A 332 -6.68 13.47 -7.59
N LEU A 333 -5.68 14.34 -7.77
CA LEU A 333 -4.63 14.18 -8.76
C LEU A 333 -3.64 13.09 -8.37
N VAL A 334 -3.27 13.06 -7.08
CA VAL A 334 -2.36 12.09 -6.47
C VAL A 334 -2.82 11.84 -5.04
N ALA A 335 -2.72 10.59 -4.59
CA ALA A 335 -3.04 10.23 -3.22
C ALA A 335 -2.11 9.16 -2.65
N GLY A 336 -1.74 9.25 -1.37
CA GLY A 336 -0.70 8.38 -0.82
C GLY A 336 -0.51 8.35 0.68
N GLU A 337 0.14 7.28 1.16
CA GLU A 337 0.58 7.12 2.55
C GLU A 337 2.07 6.74 2.63
N GLU A 338 2.72 7.04 3.76
CA GLU A 338 4.16 6.89 3.99
C GLU A 338 4.71 5.47 3.97
N SER A 339 3.83 4.48 3.92
CA SER A 339 4.22 3.09 3.76
C SER A 339 4.59 2.69 2.33
N GLY A 340 4.76 3.64 1.40
CA GLY A 340 5.14 3.39 0.01
C GLY A 340 3.96 3.04 -0.91
N GLY A 341 2.74 3.39 -0.50
CA GLY A 341 1.51 3.05 -1.20
C GLY A 341 0.81 4.28 -1.75
N PHE A 342 0.74 4.40 -3.08
CA PHE A 342 0.23 5.60 -3.76
C PHE A 342 -0.68 5.24 -4.93
N THR A 343 -1.42 6.24 -5.41
CA THR A 343 -2.22 6.19 -6.63
C THR A 343 -2.30 7.58 -7.28
N ILE A 344 -2.76 7.62 -8.54
CA ILE A 344 -2.88 8.84 -9.34
C ILE A 344 -4.28 8.93 -9.97
N ASP A 345 -4.63 10.12 -10.43
CA ASP A 345 -5.84 10.36 -11.23
C ASP A 345 -5.94 9.42 -12.44
N GLY A 346 -7.18 9.00 -12.76
CA GLY A 346 -7.48 8.01 -13.79
C GLY A 346 -7.27 6.55 -13.35
N HIS A 347 -6.76 6.31 -12.13
CA HIS A 347 -6.59 4.98 -11.56
C HIS A 347 -7.56 4.72 -10.40
N MET A 348 -7.65 3.46 -9.95
CA MET A 348 -8.54 3.08 -8.84
C MET A 348 -8.16 3.79 -7.52
N PRO A 349 -9.10 4.00 -6.59
CA PRO A 349 -8.85 4.64 -5.30
C PRO A 349 -8.20 3.68 -4.29
N ASP A 350 -7.15 2.98 -4.71
CA ASP A 350 -6.38 2.02 -3.92
C ASP A 350 -4.91 2.09 -4.33
N ARG A 351 -4.01 1.55 -3.50
CA ARG A 351 -2.57 1.62 -3.75
C ARG A 351 -2.16 0.71 -4.90
N ASP A 352 -1.19 1.17 -5.69
CA ASP A 352 -0.60 0.38 -6.78
C ASP A 352 0.90 0.62 -6.93
N GLY A 353 1.71 -0.31 -6.41
CA GLY A 353 3.16 -0.22 -6.46
C GLY A 353 3.75 -0.45 -7.86
N ILE A 354 3.05 -1.17 -8.74
CA ILE A 354 3.49 -1.42 -10.11
C ILE A 354 3.31 -0.14 -10.93
N LEU A 355 2.12 0.47 -10.85
CA LEU A 355 1.84 1.77 -11.48
C LEU A 355 2.82 2.84 -11.02
N CYS A 356 3.08 2.94 -9.71
CA CYS A 356 4.00 3.95 -9.19
C CYS A 356 5.43 3.77 -9.71
N GLY A 357 5.93 2.53 -9.83
CA GLY A 357 7.22 2.27 -10.47
C GLY A 357 7.24 2.70 -11.94
N LEU A 358 6.15 2.46 -12.69
CA LEU A 358 6.03 2.91 -14.08
C LEU A 358 5.93 4.43 -14.22
N VAL A 359 5.30 5.13 -13.27
CA VAL A 359 5.25 6.60 -13.25
C VAL A 359 6.65 7.20 -13.09
N ILE A 360 7.48 6.64 -12.22
CA ILE A 360 8.87 7.09 -12.07
C ILE A 360 9.66 6.85 -13.36
N LEU A 361 9.48 5.69 -14.00
CA LEU A 361 10.11 5.41 -15.30
C LEU A 361 9.66 6.41 -16.38
N ASP A 362 8.36 6.70 -16.48
CA ASP A 362 7.85 7.69 -17.44
C ASP A 362 8.42 9.10 -17.18
N MET A 363 8.55 9.48 -15.90
CA MET A 363 9.20 10.73 -15.49
C MET A 363 10.67 10.79 -15.93
N MET A 364 11.44 9.72 -15.71
CA MET A 364 12.84 9.63 -16.16
C MET A 364 12.94 9.81 -17.68
N VAL A 365 12.10 9.09 -18.43
CA VAL A 365 12.12 9.10 -19.89
C VAL A 365 11.73 10.47 -20.45
N LYS A 366 10.66 11.09 -19.95
CA LYS A 366 10.21 12.41 -20.45
C LYS A 366 11.16 13.54 -20.11
N THR A 367 11.86 13.45 -18.98
CA THR A 367 12.77 14.52 -18.52
C THR A 367 14.22 14.31 -18.93
N GLY A 368 14.58 13.08 -19.32
CA GLY A 368 15.95 12.66 -19.58
C GLY A 368 16.84 12.65 -18.33
N LYS A 369 16.26 12.63 -17.14
CA LYS A 369 16.98 12.70 -15.85
C LYS A 369 17.13 11.34 -15.19
N SER A 370 18.25 11.12 -14.53
CA SER A 370 18.42 10.01 -13.58
C SER A 370 17.53 10.21 -12.36
N VAL A 371 17.31 9.15 -11.57
CA VAL A 371 16.52 9.25 -10.33
C VAL A 371 17.17 10.24 -9.36
N ARG A 372 18.51 10.23 -9.25
CA ARG A 372 19.23 11.20 -8.42
C ARG A 372 18.98 12.64 -8.88
N GLU A 373 19.08 12.90 -10.18
CA GLU A 373 18.82 14.22 -10.76
C GLU A 373 17.37 14.66 -10.56
N LEU A 374 16.41 13.74 -10.58
CA LEU A 374 15.01 14.03 -10.26
C LEU A 374 14.85 14.47 -8.80
N ILE A 375 15.54 13.82 -7.86
CA ILE A 375 15.54 14.22 -6.44
C ILE A 375 16.21 15.58 -6.24
N ASP A 376 17.37 15.80 -6.86
CA ASP A 376 18.07 17.08 -6.78
C ASP A 376 17.22 18.21 -7.39
N TRP A 377 16.47 17.92 -8.47
CA TRP A 377 15.50 18.86 -9.05
C TRP A 377 14.33 19.14 -8.11
N LEU A 378 13.75 18.11 -7.48
CA LEU A 378 12.70 18.28 -6.47
C LEU A 378 13.17 19.21 -5.35
N PHE A 379 14.34 18.95 -4.76
CA PHE A 379 14.89 19.80 -3.70
C PHE A 379 15.27 21.21 -4.17
N SER A 380 15.59 21.42 -5.45
CA SER A 380 15.76 22.77 -5.99
C SER A 380 14.47 23.60 -5.98
N ILE A 381 13.31 22.94 -5.97
CA ILE A 381 11.98 23.58 -5.96
C ILE A 381 11.48 23.77 -4.53
N VAL A 382 11.54 22.72 -3.70
CA VAL A 382 10.95 22.73 -2.35
C VAL A 382 11.98 22.93 -1.23
N GLY A 383 13.26 23.06 -1.57
CA GLY A 383 14.33 23.06 -0.58
C GLY A 383 14.64 21.67 -0.01
N PRO A 384 15.70 21.57 0.81
CA PRO A 384 16.14 20.30 1.38
C PRO A 384 15.12 19.77 2.40
N HIS A 385 14.87 18.47 2.35
CA HIS A 385 14.02 17.77 3.32
C HIS A 385 14.73 16.52 3.82
N TYR A 386 14.67 16.32 5.13
CA TYR A 386 15.21 15.16 5.83
C TYR A 386 14.10 14.56 6.68
N TYR A 387 14.06 13.24 6.77
CA TYR A 387 13.02 12.54 7.50
C TYR A 387 13.59 11.35 8.27
N LYS A 388 13.06 11.13 9.47
CA LYS A 388 13.40 9.96 10.27
C LYS A 388 12.23 9.55 11.16
N ARG A 389 12.09 8.23 11.34
CA ARG A 389 11.12 7.62 12.24
C ARG A 389 11.86 6.84 13.33
N LEU A 390 11.41 6.97 14.56
CA LEU A 390 11.85 6.17 15.70
C LEU A 390 10.67 5.42 16.30
N ASP A 391 10.88 4.12 16.51
CA ASP A 391 9.93 3.24 17.19
C ASP A 391 10.41 3.08 18.64
N ILE A 392 9.67 3.67 19.59
CA ILE A 392 10.03 3.80 21.01
C ILE A 392 9.14 2.86 21.82
N LYS A 393 9.74 1.84 22.44
CA LYS A 393 9.02 0.93 23.33
C LYS A 393 8.73 1.62 24.66
N PHE A 394 7.56 1.37 25.22
CA PHE A 394 7.19 1.88 26.54
C PHE A 394 6.47 0.79 27.34
N ILE A 395 6.37 0.95 28.67
CA ILE A 395 5.62 0.01 29.50
C ILE A 395 4.14 0.31 29.35
N ALA A 396 3.33 -0.68 28.99
CA ALA A 396 1.91 -0.48 28.69
C ALA A 396 1.11 0.28 29.79
N SER A 397 1.45 0.06 31.06
CA SER A 397 0.84 0.74 32.22
C SER A 397 1.15 2.23 32.31
N ASP A 398 2.19 2.71 31.63
CA ASP A 398 2.60 4.11 31.63
C ASP A 398 1.91 4.94 30.54
N ARG A 399 1.09 4.31 29.68
CA ARG A 399 0.42 4.97 28.56
C ARG A 399 -0.29 6.27 28.95
N GLU A 400 -1.10 6.23 30.00
CA GLU A 400 -1.88 7.39 30.45
C GLU A 400 -0.97 8.51 30.98
N LYS A 401 0.10 8.15 31.70
CA LYS A 401 1.08 9.13 32.20
C LYS A 401 1.85 9.79 31.04
N ILE A 402 2.28 9.00 30.05
CA ILE A 402 2.95 9.52 28.84
C ILE A 402 1.99 10.46 28.11
N LEU A 403 0.72 10.07 27.95
CA LEU A 403 -0.29 10.90 27.30
C LEU A 403 -0.49 12.23 28.03
N GLN A 404 -0.61 12.20 29.37
CA GLN A 404 -0.71 13.41 30.19
C GLN A 404 0.54 14.29 30.05
N LYS A 405 1.73 13.69 30.04
CA LYS A 405 2.99 14.41 29.87
C LYS A 405 3.04 15.12 28.52
N ILE A 406 2.67 14.44 27.43
CA ILE A 406 2.61 15.02 26.07
C ILE A 406 1.56 16.14 25.98
N ASP A 407 0.40 15.96 26.62
CA ASP A 407 -0.68 16.96 26.58
C ASP A 407 -0.35 18.20 27.41
N ALA A 408 0.46 18.05 28.47
CA ALA A 408 0.89 19.12 29.36
C ALA A 408 2.19 19.83 28.93
N VAL A 409 2.81 19.45 27.81
CA VAL A 409 4.08 20.04 27.36
C VAL A 409 3.90 21.53 27.10
N ASP A 410 4.74 22.36 27.72
CA ASP A 410 4.90 23.74 27.25
C ASP A 410 5.61 23.68 25.90
N ILE A 411 4.85 23.93 24.85
CA ILE A 411 5.25 23.70 23.47
C ILE A 411 6.43 24.60 23.05
N ARG A 412 6.66 25.69 23.79
CA ARG A 412 7.83 26.58 23.61
C ARG A 412 9.15 25.91 24.00
N LEU A 413 9.10 24.82 24.77
CA LEU A 413 10.27 24.00 25.11
C LEU A 413 10.70 23.08 23.97
N ILE A 414 9.82 22.84 22.98
CA ILE A 414 10.15 22.04 21.78
C ILE A 414 10.78 22.96 20.72
N SER A 415 10.15 24.11 20.44
CA SER A 415 10.70 25.15 19.55
C SER A 415 9.93 26.46 19.72
N SER A 416 10.62 27.60 19.68
CA SER A 416 10.00 28.94 19.61
C SER A 416 9.25 29.18 18.29
N GLU A 417 9.41 28.29 17.32
CA GLU A 417 8.85 28.38 15.98
C GLU A 417 7.58 27.55 15.77
N LEU A 418 6.94 27.03 16.82
CA LEU A 418 5.69 26.30 16.66
C LEU A 418 4.62 27.16 15.96
N ARG A 419 3.96 26.58 14.96
CA ARG A 419 2.79 27.12 14.28
C ARG A 419 1.49 26.61 14.89
N ASP A 420 1.31 25.29 14.96
CA ASP A 420 0.10 24.64 15.48
C ASP A 420 0.36 23.20 15.93
N ILE A 421 -0.62 22.60 16.62
CA ILE A 421 -0.64 21.17 16.92
C ILE A 421 -1.89 20.54 16.33
N ASN A 422 -1.70 19.56 15.44
CA ASN A 422 -2.76 18.70 14.94
C ASN A 422 -2.88 17.45 15.82
N LYS A 423 -4.02 17.30 16.53
CA LYS A 423 -4.32 16.17 17.43
C LYS A 423 -5.22 15.09 16.81
N VAL A 424 -5.42 15.10 15.49
CA VAL A 424 -6.42 14.26 14.80
C VAL A 424 -6.09 12.75 14.85
N ASP A 425 -4.81 12.38 14.81
CA ASP A 425 -4.33 10.98 14.91
C ASP A 425 -2.89 10.95 15.44
N GLY A 426 -2.74 11.25 16.73
CA GLY A 426 -1.47 11.50 17.41
C GLY A 426 -1.30 12.98 17.74
N PHE A 427 -0.07 13.40 18.07
CA PHE A 427 0.29 14.79 18.35
C PHE A 427 1.29 15.25 17.30
N LYS A 428 0.82 15.92 16.25
CA LYS A 428 1.67 16.50 15.20
C LYS A 428 1.94 17.97 15.51
N PHE A 429 3.18 18.29 15.84
CA PHE A 429 3.70 19.62 16.09
C PHE A 429 4.23 20.20 14.77
N ASN A 430 3.52 21.18 14.21
CA ASN A 430 3.92 21.85 12.98
C ASN A 430 4.72 23.11 13.32
N LEU A 431 5.89 23.29 12.72
CA LEU A 431 6.72 24.49 12.87
C LEU A 431 6.45 25.50 11.74
N LYS A 432 6.78 26.77 11.98
CA LYS A 432 6.57 27.87 11.04
C LYS A 432 7.42 27.76 9.77
N ASN A 433 8.58 27.11 9.87
CA ASN A 433 9.47 26.85 8.74
C ASN A 433 9.03 25.67 7.85
N GLY A 434 7.93 24.97 8.20
CA GLY A 434 7.42 23.82 7.45
C GLY A 434 7.89 22.45 7.98
N SER A 435 8.85 22.42 8.90
CA SER A 435 9.24 21.21 9.63
C SER A 435 8.13 20.73 10.55
N TRP A 436 8.12 19.45 10.89
CA TRP A 436 7.14 18.89 11.81
C TRP A 436 7.66 17.67 12.56
N MET A 437 7.06 17.43 13.73
CA MET A 437 7.26 16.24 14.54
C MET A 437 5.90 15.62 14.85
N LEU A 438 5.76 14.30 14.74
CA LEU A 438 4.55 13.58 15.12
C LEU A 438 4.85 12.50 16.14
N ILE A 439 4.09 12.47 17.22
CA ILE A 439 4.08 11.39 18.21
C ILE A 439 2.77 10.63 18.10
N ARG A 440 2.84 9.31 17.87
CA ARG A 440 1.66 8.46 17.72
C ARG A 440 1.81 7.12 18.43
N PHE A 441 0.80 6.75 19.21
CA PHE A 441 0.74 5.42 19.83
C PHE A 441 0.42 4.35 18.78
N SER A 442 1.12 3.23 18.84
CA SER A 442 0.71 2.01 18.13
C SER A 442 -0.63 1.52 18.69
N GLY A 443 -1.49 1.04 17.79
CA GLY A 443 -2.78 0.46 18.15
C GLY A 443 -2.70 -1.00 18.62
N THR A 444 -1.60 -1.69 18.30
CA THR A 444 -1.46 -3.15 18.47
C THR A 444 -0.40 -3.53 19.50
N GLU A 445 0.54 -2.63 19.79
CA GLU A 445 1.70 -2.91 20.64
C GLU A 445 1.96 -1.74 21.60
N PRO A 446 2.62 -1.97 22.76
CA PRO A 446 3.08 -0.91 23.65
C PRO A 446 4.31 -0.21 23.05
N LEU A 447 4.09 0.41 21.90
CA LEU A 447 5.07 1.09 21.07
C LEU A 447 4.54 2.48 20.72
N LEU A 448 5.41 3.47 20.75
CA LEU A 448 5.13 4.83 20.31
C LEU A 448 6.05 5.15 19.12
N ARG A 449 5.47 5.70 18.07
CA ARG A 449 6.19 6.09 16.86
C ARG A 449 6.38 7.60 16.86
N ALA A 450 7.63 8.03 16.87
CA ALA A 450 8.02 9.42 16.69
C ALA A 450 8.51 9.59 15.25
N TYR A 451 7.96 10.59 14.56
CA TYR A 451 8.30 10.95 13.20
C TYR A 451 8.79 12.39 13.22
N ALA A 452 9.81 12.71 12.44
CA ALA A 452 10.20 14.09 12.22
C ALA A 452 10.61 14.30 10.77
N GLU A 453 10.23 15.45 10.24
CA GLU A 453 10.71 15.97 8.97
C GLU A 453 11.18 17.41 9.17
N GLY A 454 12.29 17.77 8.55
CA GLY A 454 12.85 19.11 8.66
C GLY A 454 13.84 19.44 7.55
N SER A 455 14.38 20.65 7.63
CA SER A 455 15.27 21.23 6.61
C SER A 455 16.72 20.78 6.72
N SER A 456 17.10 20.15 7.84
CA SER A 456 18.42 19.57 8.07
C SER A 456 18.33 18.30 8.92
N GLN A 457 19.39 17.47 8.86
CA GLN A 457 19.48 16.27 9.68
C GLN A 457 19.54 16.62 11.18
N GLU A 458 20.23 17.69 11.54
CA GLU A 458 20.36 18.18 12.92
C GLU A 458 18.99 18.60 13.49
N GLU A 459 18.16 19.27 12.68
CA GLU A 459 16.80 19.65 13.07
C GLU A 459 15.93 18.42 13.32
N VAL A 460 15.98 17.44 12.42
CA VAL A 460 15.24 16.16 12.55
C VAL A 460 15.68 15.41 13.81
N ASP A 461 16.98 15.30 14.07
CA ASP A 461 17.48 14.62 15.26
C ASP A 461 17.12 15.37 16.55
N ALA A 462 17.13 16.71 16.55
CA ALA A 462 16.70 17.52 17.68
C ALA A 462 15.20 17.33 18.00
N LEU A 463 14.34 17.34 16.97
CA LEU A 463 12.91 17.06 17.12
C LEU A 463 12.68 15.65 17.69
N LEU A 464 13.36 14.64 17.17
CA LEU A 464 13.22 13.27 17.67
C LEU A 464 13.74 13.10 19.09
N LEU A 465 14.81 13.80 19.47
CA LEU A 465 15.30 13.80 20.85
C LEU A 465 14.25 14.43 21.79
N ALA A 466 13.66 15.55 21.40
CA ALA A 466 12.56 16.15 22.16
C ALA A 466 11.39 15.17 22.32
N ALA A 467 11.01 14.43 21.25
CA ALA A 467 10.00 13.38 21.36
C ALA A 467 10.36 12.31 22.41
N GLN A 468 11.61 11.83 22.43
CA GLN A 468 12.07 10.84 23.41
C GLN A 468 12.01 11.35 24.85
N GLU A 469 12.40 12.60 25.08
CA GLU A 469 12.33 13.24 26.41
C GLU A 469 10.88 13.35 26.90
N LEU A 470 9.93 13.62 25.99
CA LEU A 470 8.51 13.67 26.32
C LEU A 470 7.93 12.32 26.74
N ILE A 471 8.55 11.22 26.32
CA ILE A 471 8.04 9.86 26.53
C ILE A 471 8.72 9.19 27.73
N THR A 472 9.94 9.58 28.05
CA THR A 472 10.70 9.02 29.18
C THR A 472 10.02 9.40 30.49
N ILE A 473 9.64 8.40 31.29
CA ILE A 473 9.05 8.54 32.63
C ILE A 473 10.10 8.26 33.69
#